data_AF-A0A2N1Q642-F1
#
_entry.id   AF-A0A2N1Q642-F1
#
_cell.length_a   1.000
_cell.length_b   1.000
_cell.length_c   1.000
_cell.angle_alpha   90.00
_cell.angle_beta   90.00
_cell.angle_gamma   90.00
#
_symmetry.space_group_name_H-M   'P 1'
#
loop_
_entity.id
_entity.type
_entity.pdbx_description
1 polymer ?
#
loop_
_entity_poly.entity_id
_entity_poly.type
_entity_poly.pdbx_seq_one_letter_code
_entity_poly.pdbx_strand_id
1 'polypeptide(L)'
;MFENYLGTVVCASKYFSSEQMKKLFQKGVKHFGENRVQDMLLKQKELSSLDITWHFIGHLQTNKVKDMINQIDYLHTLDRISLVESIQKYAIKPVRCMIQVNLTGENQKSGVLPENLDQFLIEIKKYDKIELIGLMTIGKDNDIEKTEQAFNSLDQLASKYQLPYRSMGMSNDYDLAIKHHATHLRIGRKFMELLD
;
A
#
# COMPACT_ATOMS: atom_id res chain seq x y z
N MET A 1 7.13 13.59 -14.77
CA MET A 1 5.89 12.80 -14.92
C MET A 1 6.15 11.46 -14.27
N PHE A 2 5.26 10.94 -13.42
CA PHE A 2 5.44 9.66 -12.72
C PHE A 2 5.70 8.47 -13.67
N GLU A 3 5.44 8.63 -14.97
CA GLU A 3 5.80 7.68 -16.03
C GLU A 3 7.29 7.39 -16.15
N ASN A 4 8.17 8.35 -15.80
CA ASN A 4 9.63 8.17 -15.82
C ASN A 4 10.19 7.70 -14.48
N TYR A 5 9.33 7.43 -13.50
CA TYR A 5 9.77 6.97 -12.19
C TYR A 5 10.13 5.49 -12.26
N LEU A 6 11.35 5.17 -11.82
CA LEU A 6 11.92 3.82 -11.92
C LEU A 6 11.39 2.84 -10.87
N GLY A 7 10.69 3.34 -9.84
CA GLY A 7 10.06 2.49 -8.84
C GLY A 7 8.68 1.99 -9.28
N THR A 8 7.98 1.34 -8.37
CA THR A 8 6.63 0.83 -8.61
C THR A 8 5.61 1.96 -8.56
N VAL A 9 4.85 2.15 -9.64
CA VAL A 9 3.64 3.00 -9.62
C VAL A 9 2.42 2.10 -9.52
N VAL A 10 1.76 2.13 -8.37
CA VAL A 10 0.50 1.42 -8.13
C VAL A 10 -0.65 2.31 -8.61
N CYS A 11 -1.40 1.86 -9.61
CA CYS A 11 -2.64 2.50 -10.04
C CYS A 11 -3.72 2.27 -8.97
N ALA A 12 -4.02 3.30 -8.17
CA ALA A 12 -5.08 3.30 -7.18
C ALA A 12 -6.46 3.26 -7.87
N SER A 13 -6.98 2.05 -8.09
CA SER A 13 -8.03 1.74 -9.04
C SER A 13 -9.47 1.82 -8.49
N LYS A 14 -9.66 2.32 -7.26
CA LYS A 14 -10.97 2.41 -6.58
C LYS A 14 -12.10 3.12 -7.36
N TYR A 15 -11.76 3.96 -8.34
CA TYR A 15 -12.72 4.68 -9.20
C TYR A 15 -12.69 4.23 -10.67
N PHE A 16 -11.97 3.16 -10.97
CA PHE A 16 -11.84 2.62 -12.33
C PHE A 16 -12.74 1.39 -12.47
N SER A 17 -13.45 1.29 -13.58
CA SER A 17 -14.13 0.06 -13.98
C SER A 17 -13.11 -1.00 -14.41
N SER A 18 -13.52 -2.27 -14.44
CA SER A 18 -12.67 -3.35 -14.96
C SER A 18 -12.28 -3.12 -16.42
N GLU A 19 -13.17 -2.55 -17.23
CA GLU A 19 -12.86 -2.20 -18.62
C GLU A 19 -11.75 -1.13 -18.70
N GLN A 20 -11.82 -0.10 -17.86
CA GLN A 20 -10.78 0.94 -17.78
C GLN A 20 -9.45 0.34 -17.30
N MET A 21 -9.47 -0.52 -16.28
CA MET A 21 -8.27 -1.23 -15.81
C MET A 21 -7.66 -2.11 -16.91
N LYS A 22 -8.49 -2.79 -17.70
CA LYS A 22 -8.03 -3.57 -18.85
C LYS A 22 -7.34 -2.70 -19.90
N LYS A 23 -7.86 -1.51 -20.20
CA LYS A 23 -7.22 -0.53 -21.10
C LYS A 23 -5.86 -0.07 -20.55
N LEU A 24 -5.79 0.27 -19.26
CA LEU A 24 -4.52 0.63 -18.61
C LEU A 24 -3.51 -0.53 -18.63
N PHE A 25 -3.97 -1.76 -18.42
CA PHE A 25 -3.13 -2.95 -18.50
C PHE A 25 -2.54 -3.12 -19.90
N GLN A 26 -3.34 -2.92 -20.94
CA GLN A 26 -2.87 -2.93 -22.34
C GLN A 26 -1.85 -1.83 -22.63
N LYS A 27 -1.90 -0.72 -21.89
CA LYS A 27 -0.90 0.37 -21.93
C LYS A 27 0.34 0.08 -21.05
N GLY A 28 0.46 -1.12 -20.48
CA GLY A 28 1.63 -1.57 -19.73
C GLY A 28 1.54 -1.43 -18.20
N VAL A 29 0.43 -0.93 -17.66
CA VAL A 29 0.23 -0.85 -16.20
C VAL A 29 0.04 -2.25 -15.64
N LYS A 30 0.89 -2.67 -14.70
CA LYS A 30 0.81 -4.01 -14.08
C LYS A 30 0.35 -4.01 -12.63
N HIS A 31 0.61 -2.92 -11.90
CA HIS A 31 0.33 -2.82 -10.47
C HIS A 31 -0.96 -2.05 -10.22
N PHE A 32 -1.97 -2.71 -9.65
CA PHE A 32 -3.26 -2.11 -9.34
C PHE A 32 -3.56 -2.21 -7.85
N GLY A 33 -4.08 -1.12 -7.29
CA GLY A 33 -4.32 -0.94 -5.87
C GLY A 33 -5.78 -0.68 -5.55
N GLU A 34 -6.39 -1.55 -4.74
CA GLU A 34 -7.75 -1.37 -4.24
C GLU A 34 -7.80 -1.06 -2.75
N ASN A 35 -8.84 -0.32 -2.33
CA ASN A 35 -9.03 0.03 -0.93
C ASN A 35 -10.27 -0.60 -0.28
N ARG A 36 -11.04 -1.37 -1.05
CA ARG A 36 -12.24 -2.07 -0.60
C ARG A 36 -12.19 -3.52 -1.04
N VAL A 37 -12.46 -4.42 -0.10
CA VAL A 37 -12.36 -5.87 -0.31
C VAL A 37 -13.30 -6.37 -1.41
N GLN A 38 -14.55 -5.91 -1.38
CA GLN A 38 -15.57 -6.35 -2.34
C GLN A 38 -15.23 -5.91 -3.76
N ASP A 39 -14.83 -4.66 -3.94
CA ASP A 39 -14.45 -4.11 -5.25
C ASP A 39 -13.25 -4.87 -5.82
N MET A 40 -12.25 -5.18 -4.98
CA MET A 40 -11.09 -5.96 -5.37
C MET A 40 -11.44 -7.37 -5.85
N LEU A 41 -12.24 -8.12 -5.07
CA LEU A 41 -12.62 -9.48 -5.42
C LEU A 41 -13.47 -9.53 -6.70
N LEU A 42 -14.36 -8.55 -6.90
CA LEU A 42 -15.13 -8.42 -8.12
C LEU A 42 -14.22 -8.20 -9.33
N LYS A 43 -13.30 -7.22 -9.25
CA LYS A 43 -12.37 -6.89 -10.34
C LYS A 43 -11.41 -8.02 -10.64
N GLN A 44 -10.93 -8.74 -9.64
CA GLN A 44 -10.10 -9.94 -9.82
C GLN A 44 -10.81 -11.03 -10.62
N LYS A 45 -12.10 -11.26 -10.34
CA LYS A 45 -12.90 -12.20 -11.12
C LYS A 45 -13.02 -11.74 -12.58
N GLU A 46 -13.39 -10.48 -12.80
CA GLU A 46 -13.59 -9.91 -14.14
C GLU A 46 -12.29 -9.81 -14.96
N LEU A 47 -11.16 -9.63 -14.29
CA LEU A 47 -9.83 -9.44 -14.89
C LEU A 47 -8.92 -10.66 -14.71
N SER A 48 -9.49 -11.82 -14.40
CA SER A 48 -8.76 -13.08 -14.12
C SER A 48 -7.89 -13.59 -15.26
N SER A 49 -8.10 -13.09 -16.48
CA SER A 49 -7.26 -13.38 -17.65
C SER A 49 -6.00 -12.50 -17.77
N LEU A 50 -5.86 -11.48 -16.92
CA LEU A 50 -4.75 -10.54 -16.92
C LEU A 50 -3.77 -10.84 -15.79
N ASP A 51 -2.48 -10.78 -16.07
CA ASP A 51 -1.40 -10.95 -15.09
C ASP A 51 -1.16 -9.67 -14.29
N ILE A 52 -2.17 -9.29 -13.49
CA ILE A 52 -2.15 -8.11 -12.63
C ILE A 52 -1.47 -8.43 -11.30
N THR A 53 -0.56 -7.56 -10.87
CA THR A 53 -0.08 -7.52 -9.49
C THR A 53 -1.05 -6.73 -8.61
N TRP A 54 -1.64 -7.40 -7.64
CA TRP A 54 -2.70 -6.86 -6.80
C TRP A 54 -2.17 -6.33 -5.47
N HIS A 55 -2.40 -5.03 -5.23
CA HIS A 55 -2.06 -4.35 -3.99
C HIS A 55 -3.35 -4.01 -3.22
N PHE A 56 -3.41 -4.36 -1.94
CA PHE A 56 -4.43 -3.81 -1.04
C PHE A 56 -3.86 -2.61 -0.29
N ILE A 57 -4.46 -1.44 -0.51
CA ILE A 57 -4.01 -0.14 -0.01
C ILE A 57 -5.04 0.53 0.91
N GLY A 58 -6.13 -0.18 1.24
CA GLY A 58 -7.17 0.27 2.17
C GLY A 58 -7.02 -0.36 3.56
N HIS A 59 -7.80 0.14 4.52
CA HIS A 59 -7.83 -0.46 5.85
C HIS A 59 -8.47 -1.86 5.80
N LEU A 60 -7.72 -2.89 6.19
CA LEU A 60 -8.18 -4.27 6.17
C LEU A 60 -8.83 -4.63 7.51
N GLN A 61 -10.15 -4.83 7.50
CA GLN A 61 -10.88 -5.34 8.66
C GLN A 61 -10.55 -6.83 8.89
N THR A 62 -10.39 -7.23 10.15
CA THR A 62 -9.94 -8.59 10.53
C THR A 62 -10.88 -9.69 10.05
N ASN A 63 -12.19 -9.42 10.02
CA ASN A 63 -13.23 -10.33 9.52
C ASN A 63 -13.20 -10.52 8.00
N LYS A 64 -12.53 -9.65 7.25
CA LYS A 64 -12.40 -9.73 5.79
C LYS A 64 -11.11 -10.37 5.31
N VAL A 65 -10.17 -10.65 6.22
CA VAL A 65 -8.88 -11.27 5.90
C VAL A 65 -9.08 -12.63 5.22
N LYS A 66 -9.94 -13.50 5.77
CA LYS A 66 -10.24 -14.82 5.18
C LYS A 66 -10.66 -14.74 3.72
N ASP A 67 -11.42 -13.70 3.36
CA ASP A 67 -12.02 -13.57 2.03
C ASP A 67 -10.99 -13.17 0.98
N MET A 68 -9.92 -12.44 1.35
CA MET A 68 -9.07 -11.78 0.36
C MET A 68 -7.56 -11.97 0.52
N ILE A 69 -7.07 -12.40 1.67
CA ILE A 69 -5.62 -12.37 1.94
C ILE A 69 -4.82 -13.24 0.97
N ASN A 70 -5.43 -14.31 0.48
CA ASN A 70 -4.84 -15.22 -0.50
C ASN A 70 -5.02 -14.75 -1.96
N GLN A 71 -5.71 -13.63 -2.17
CA GLN A 71 -5.96 -13.06 -3.49
C GLN A 71 -5.04 -11.87 -3.80
N ILE A 72 -4.27 -11.37 -2.83
CA ILE A 72 -3.42 -10.19 -3.00
C ILE A 72 -1.94 -10.56 -3.01
N ASP A 73 -1.14 -9.77 -3.72
CA ASP A 73 0.31 -9.90 -3.73
C ASP A 73 0.95 -9.05 -2.62
N TYR A 74 0.37 -7.86 -2.37
CA TYR A 74 0.88 -6.89 -1.40
C TYR A 74 -0.21 -6.34 -0.49
N LEU A 75 0.05 -6.28 0.82
CA LEU A 75 -0.74 -5.55 1.80
C LEU A 75 0.04 -4.32 2.28
N HIS A 76 -0.46 -3.12 2.02
CA HIS A 76 0.25 -1.88 2.37
C HIS A 76 -0.11 -1.33 3.75
N THR A 77 -1.13 -1.89 4.39
CA THR A 77 -1.86 -1.28 5.52
C THR A 77 -1.83 -2.16 6.77
N LEU A 78 -0.76 -2.92 6.98
CA LEU A 78 -0.59 -3.69 8.22
C LEU A 78 -0.41 -2.73 9.40
N ASP A 79 -1.34 -2.69 10.35
CA ASP A 79 -1.36 -1.63 11.37
C ASP A 79 -1.61 -2.10 12.82
N ARG A 80 -1.92 -3.39 13.04
CA ARG A 80 -2.28 -3.91 14.37
C ARG A 80 -2.08 -5.43 14.49
N ILE A 81 -1.85 -5.91 15.71
CA ILE A 81 -1.56 -7.34 15.98
C ILE A 81 -2.76 -8.23 15.63
N SER A 82 -3.99 -7.82 15.90
CA SER A 82 -5.16 -8.62 15.52
C SER A 82 -5.28 -8.87 14.01
N LEU A 83 -4.78 -7.94 13.18
CA LEU A 83 -4.69 -8.14 11.73
C LEU A 83 -3.59 -9.16 11.39
N VAL A 84 -2.42 -9.07 12.03
CA VAL A 84 -1.32 -10.03 11.90
C VAL A 84 -1.78 -11.45 12.25
N GLU A 85 -2.45 -11.62 13.38
CA GLU A 85 -3.00 -12.91 13.83
C GLU A 85 -4.03 -13.48 12.84
N SER A 86 -4.90 -12.62 12.30
CA SER A 86 -5.88 -13.03 11.30
C SER A 86 -5.19 -13.47 10.00
N ILE A 87 -4.15 -12.76 9.56
CA ILE A 87 -3.36 -13.15 8.38
C ILE A 87 -2.67 -14.48 8.64
N GLN A 88 -2.01 -14.66 9.79
CA GLN A 88 -1.40 -15.93 10.19
C GLN A 88 -2.38 -17.10 10.12
N LYS A 89 -3.62 -16.87 10.55
CA LYS A 89 -4.67 -17.89 10.57
C LYS A 89 -5.15 -18.30 9.17
N TYR A 90 -5.24 -17.36 8.22
CA TYR A 90 -5.94 -17.58 6.95
C TYR A 90 -5.04 -17.58 5.71
N ALA A 91 -3.84 -17.03 5.78
CA ALA A 91 -2.92 -17.02 4.65
C ALA A 91 -2.30 -18.40 4.42
N ILE A 92 -2.37 -18.87 3.18
CA ILE A 92 -1.81 -20.16 2.75
C ILE A 92 -0.29 -20.03 2.61
N LYS A 93 0.18 -18.91 2.06
CA LYS A 93 1.59 -18.56 1.87
C LYS A 93 1.92 -17.22 2.55
N PRO A 94 3.20 -16.91 2.82
CA PRO A 94 3.59 -15.59 3.28
C PRO A 94 3.09 -14.50 2.34
N VAL A 95 2.56 -13.42 2.92
CA VAL A 95 2.06 -12.25 2.19
C VAL A 95 3.03 -11.10 2.40
N ARG A 96 3.39 -10.43 1.30
CA ARG A 96 4.23 -9.23 1.35
C ARG A 96 3.48 -8.09 2.00
N CYS A 97 3.98 -7.65 3.15
CA CYS A 97 3.35 -6.65 3.97
C CYS A 97 4.23 -5.41 4.13
N MET A 98 3.60 -4.25 4.11
CA MET A 98 4.18 -3.00 4.58
C MET A 98 3.39 -2.51 5.80
N ILE A 99 4.11 -2.01 6.80
CA ILE A 99 3.47 -1.46 7.99
C ILE A 99 3.02 -0.04 7.69
N GLN A 100 1.75 0.27 7.95
CA GLN A 100 1.29 1.66 7.94
C GLN A 100 1.74 2.35 9.22
N VAL A 101 2.56 3.39 9.10
CA VAL A 101 3.02 4.22 10.21
C VAL A 101 2.29 5.55 10.17
N ASN A 102 1.67 5.94 11.29
CA ASN A 102 1.00 7.22 11.43
C ASN A 102 2.02 8.32 11.78
N LEU A 103 2.49 9.04 10.76
CA LEU A 103 3.55 10.05 10.88
C LEU A 103 3.03 11.49 10.81
N THR A 104 1.72 11.69 10.73
CA THR A 104 1.10 13.04 10.68
C THR A 104 0.57 13.49 12.04
N GLY A 105 0.72 12.66 13.09
CA GLY A 105 0.29 12.97 14.45
C GLY A 105 -1.23 13.02 14.63
N GLU A 106 -2.00 12.47 13.69
CA GLU A 106 -3.45 12.45 13.75
C GLU A 106 -3.90 11.18 14.48
N ASN A 107 -4.16 11.28 15.79
CA ASN A 107 -4.57 10.15 16.64
C ASN A 107 -5.80 9.37 16.13
N GLN A 108 -6.61 9.96 15.25
CA GLN A 108 -7.79 9.33 14.66
C GLN A 108 -7.49 8.54 13.37
N LYS A 109 -6.27 8.65 12.81
CA LYS A 109 -5.88 7.93 11.60
C LYS A 109 -5.28 6.57 11.93
N SER A 110 -5.57 5.59 11.08
CA SER A 110 -5.00 4.24 11.15
C SER A 110 -3.47 4.26 11.01
N GLY A 111 -2.83 3.24 11.57
CA GLY A 111 -1.38 3.06 11.52
C GLY A 111 -0.76 2.90 12.91
N VAL A 112 0.40 2.25 12.93
CA VAL A 112 1.25 2.14 14.12
C VAL A 112 1.86 3.50 14.42
N LEU A 113 1.78 3.95 15.67
CA LEU A 113 2.48 5.15 16.11
C LEU A 113 3.99 4.90 16.13
N PRO A 114 4.84 5.87 15.78
CA PRO A 114 6.30 5.69 15.69
C PRO A 114 6.92 5.11 16.97
N GLU A 115 6.47 5.56 18.14
CA GLU A 115 6.92 5.10 19.46
C GLU A 115 6.56 3.63 19.74
N ASN A 116 5.54 3.09 19.05
CA ASN A 116 5.11 1.70 19.20
C ASN A 116 5.69 0.77 18.11
N LEU A 117 6.41 1.33 17.13
CA LEU A 117 6.88 0.58 15.97
C LEU A 117 7.92 -0.49 16.36
N ASP A 118 8.84 -0.18 17.28
CA ASP A 118 9.83 -1.15 17.77
C ASP A 118 9.15 -2.40 18.38
N GLN A 119 8.15 -2.18 19.24
CA GLN A 119 7.39 -3.29 19.84
C GLN A 119 6.60 -4.05 18.78
N PHE A 120 5.97 -3.35 17.83
CA PHE A 120 5.23 -3.97 16.74
C PHE A 120 6.13 -4.90 15.89
N LEU A 121 7.33 -4.43 15.55
CA LEU A 121 8.33 -5.21 14.79
C LEU A 121 8.80 -6.46 15.55
N ILE A 122 8.95 -6.38 16.87
CA ILE A 122 9.29 -7.54 17.71
C ILE A 122 8.16 -8.57 17.67
N GLU A 123 6.91 -8.12 17.80
CA GLU A 123 5.75 -9.02 17.81
C GLU A 123 5.56 -9.73 16.48
N ILE A 124 5.65 -9.04 15.34
CA ILE A 124 5.39 -9.67 14.03
C ILE A 124 6.42 -10.74 13.66
N LYS A 125 7.63 -10.72 14.24
CA LYS A 125 8.66 -11.77 14.01
C LYS A 125 8.20 -13.16 14.45
N LYS A 126 7.15 -13.26 15.28
CA LYS A 126 6.56 -14.51 15.75
C LYS A 126 5.67 -15.18 14.67
N TYR A 127 5.39 -14.50 13.57
CA TYR A 127 4.42 -14.92 12.56
C TYR A 127 5.10 -15.17 11.22
N ASP A 128 4.97 -16.37 10.67
CA ASP A 128 5.65 -16.80 9.44
C ASP A 128 4.87 -16.50 8.15
N LYS A 129 3.59 -16.09 8.26
CA LYS A 129 2.78 -15.67 7.12
C LYS A 129 2.94 -14.18 6.76
N ILE A 130 3.79 -13.46 7.47
CA ILE A 130 4.06 -12.04 7.21
C ILE A 130 5.47 -11.90 6.63
N GLU A 131 5.56 -11.63 5.33
CA GLU A 131 6.80 -11.21 4.70
C GLU A 131 6.89 -9.68 4.80
N LEU A 132 7.52 -9.16 5.86
CA LEU A 132 7.68 -7.72 6.02
C LEU A 132 8.72 -7.17 5.04
N ILE A 133 8.31 -6.28 4.15
CA ILE A 133 9.16 -5.75 3.08
C ILE A 133 9.31 -4.23 3.09
N GLY A 134 8.57 -3.52 3.94
CA GLY A 134 8.54 -2.06 3.86
C GLY A 134 7.68 -1.37 4.90
N LEU A 135 7.67 -0.04 4.78
CA LEU A 135 6.78 0.84 5.52
C LEU A 135 5.91 1.63 4.54
N MET A 136 4.77 2.08 5.05
CA MET A 136 3.79 2.89 4.33
C MET A 136 3.38 4.08 5.19
N THR A 137 3.22 5.24 4.56
CA THR A 137 2.51 6.35 5.21
C THR A 137 1.63 7.11 4.22
N ILE A 138 0.74 7.92 4.77
CA ILE A 138 -0.11 8.85 4.05
C ILE A 138 0.24 10.24 4.56
N GLY A 139 0.45 11.18 3.64
CA GLY A 139 0.68 12.58 3.97
C GLY A 139 -0.51 13.23 4.67
N LYS A 140 -0.35 14.50 5.01
CA LYS A 140 -1.41 15.31 5.61
C LYS A 140 -2.08 16.13 4.50
N ASP A 141 -3.39 15.96 4.37
CA ASP A 141 -4.17 16.71 3.39
C ASP A 141 -4.02 18.22 3.61
N ASN A 142 -3.74 18.94 2.53
CA ASN A 142 -3.53 20.40 2.49
C ASN A 142 -2.42 20.92 3.41
N ASP A 143 -1.44 20.09 3.76
CA ASP A 143 -0.30 20.47 4.59
C ASP A 143 0.97 19.82 4.03
N ILE A 144 1.66 20.58 3.16
CA ILE A 144 2.84 20.08 2.45
C ILE A 144 4.03 19.91 3.39
N GLU A 145 4.17 20.78 4.39
CA GLU A 145 5.27 20.71 5.37
C GLU A 145 5.16 19.46 6.22
N LYS A 146 3.96 19.16 6.76
CA LYS A 146 3.74 17.90 7.50
C LYS A 146 3.86 16.68 6.60
N THR A 147 3.46 16.78 5.34
CA THR A 147 3.65 15.68 4.37
C THR A 147 5.12 15.40 4.12
N GLU A 148 5.94 16.44 3.95
CA GLU A 148 7.39 16.33 3.79
C GLU A 148 8.04 15.71 5.03
N GLN A 149 7.69 16.20 6.22
CA GLN A 149 8.16 15.65 7.50
C GLN A 149 7.80 14.17 7.66
N ALA A 150 6.57 13.79 7.29
CA ALA A 150 6.13 12.39 7.33
C ALA A 150 6.92 11.52 6.34
N PHE A 151 7.16 11.99 5.12
CA PHE A 151 7.91 11.22 4.11
C PHE A 151 9.38 11.06 4.50
N ASN A 152 10.02 12.13 4.98
CA ASN A 152 11.37 12.05 5.53
C ASN A 152 11.45 11.08 6.71
N SER A 153 10.49 11.12 7.64
CA SER A 153 10.46 10.22 8.79
C SER A 153 10.27 8.75 8.36
N LEU A 154 9.43 8.49 7.34
CA LEU A 154 9.24 7.14 6.82
C LEU A 154 10.55 6.58 6.24
N ASP A 155 11.28 7.40 5.48
CA ASP A 155 12.56 7.02 4.89
C ASP A 155 13.63 6.71 5.94
N GLN A 156 13.72 7.54 6.98
CA GLN A 156 14.62 7.31 8.12
C GLN A 156 14.27 6.02 8.87
N LEU A 157 12.99 5.77 9.15
CA LEU A 157 12.54 4.54 9.80
C LEU A 157 12.81 3.31 8.92
N ALA A 158 12.46 3.36 7.64
CA ALA A 158 12.72 2.26 6.71
C ALA A 158 14.22 1.93 6.64
N SER A 159 15.08 2.95 6.63
CA SER A 159 16.53 2.77 6.65
C SER A 159 17.03 2.21 7.99
N LYS A 160 16.53 2.71 9.13
CA LYS A 160 16.85 2.18 10.48
C LYS A 160 16.58 0.69 10.59
N TYR A 161 15.44 0.23 10.05
CA TYR A 161 15.03 -1.18 10.09
C TYR A 161 15.48 -2.00 8.88
N GLN A 162 16.30 -1.43 7.99
CA GLN A 162 16.81 -2.09 6.78
C GLN A 162 15.69 -2.65 5.89
N LEU A 163 14.55 -1.94 5.82
CA LEU A 163 13.43 -2.28 4.99
C LEU A 163 13.59 -1.64 3.60
N PRO A 164 13.52 -2.41 2.50
CA PRO A 164 13.83 -1.90 1.18
C PRO A 164 12.74 -0.97 0.62
N TYR A 165 11.47 -1.11 1.06
CA TYR A 165 10.37 -0.38 0.44
C TYR A 165 9.76 0.71 1.31
N ARG A 166 9.50 1.84 0.65
CA ARG A 166 8.75 3.00 1.13
C ARG A 166 7.53 3.21 0.24
N SER A 167 6.34 3.02 0.78
CA SER A 167 5.07 3.26 0.10
C SER A 167 4.48 4.59 0.55
N MET A 168 4.65 5.63 -0.25
CA MET A 168 4.20 6.99 0.05
C MET A 168 4.08 7.80 -1.25
N GLY A 169 3.36 8.91 -1.21
CA GLY A 169 3.04 9.71 -2.39
C GLY A 169 1.81 9.21 -3.13
N MET A 170 0.92 10.16 -3.41
CA MET A 170 -0.31 10.08 -4.17
C MET A 170 -0.30 11.17 -5.26
N SER A 171 -1.42 11.33 -5.96
CA SER A 171 -1.51 12.20 -7.15
C SER A 171 -1.06 13.66 -6.93
N ASN A 172 -1.09 14.17 -5.69
CA ASN A 172 -0.78 15.57 -5.36
C ASN A 172 0.63 15.78 -4.77
N ASP A 173 1.29 14.72 -4.31
CA ASP A 173 2.48 14.78 -3.47
C ASP A 173 3.52 13.72 -3.87
N TYR A 174 3.33 13.01 -4.98
CA TYR A 174 4.28 12.00 -5.45
C TYR A 174 5.66 12.58 -5.81
N ASP A 175 5.73 13.80 -6.34
CA ASP A 175 7.02 14.45 -6.64
C ASP A 175 7.83 14.67 -5.35
N LEU A 176 7.14 15.01 -4.25
CA LEU A 176 7.74 15.11 -2.92
C LEU A 176 8.16 13.73 -2.39
N ALA A 177 7.31 12.72 -2.55
CA ALA A 177 7.63 11.35 -2.17
C ALA A 177 8.88 10.81 -2.88
N ILE A 178 9.06 11.12 -4.17
CA ILE A 178 10.25 10.74 -4.94
C ILE A 178 11.52 11.37 -4.32
N LYS A 179 11.47 12.64 -3.89
CA LYS A 179 12.61 13.29 -3.21
C LYS A 179 13.02 12.59 -1.92
N HIS A 180 12.08 11.91 -1.26
CA HIS A 180 12.30 11.12 -0.05
C HIS A 180 12.42 9.62 -0.34
N HIS A 181 12.91 9.24 -1.53
CA HIS A 181 13.23 7.85 -1.87
C HIS A 181 12.02 6.91 -1.83
N ALA A 182 10.82 7.40 -2.15
CA ALA A 182 9.69 6.51 -2.38
C ALA A 182 10.10 5.36 -3.31
N THR A 183 9.49 4.21 -3.07
CA THR A 183 9.64 3.01 -3.93
C THR A 183 8.30 2.60 -4.53
N HIS A 184 7.20 2.90 -3.84
CA HIS A 184 5.84 2.60 -4.27
C HIS A 184 4.99 3.87 -4.19
N LEU A 185 4.65 4.43 -5.35
CA LEU A 185 3.72 5.56 -5.48
C LEU A 185 2.29 5.01 -5.66
N ARG A 186 1.29 5.69 -5.10
CA ARG A 186 -0.13 5.29 -5.19
C ARG A 186 -0.94 6.34 -5.95
N ILE A 187 -0.94 6.26 -7.28
CA ILE A 187 -1.49 7.30 -8.15
C ILE A 187 -2.87 6.86 -8.66
N GLY A 188 -3.85 7.76 -8.59
CA GLY A 188 -5.21 7.49 -9.06
C GLY A 188 -5.60 8.41 -10.21
N ARG A 189 -5.89 9.67 -9.89
CA ARG A 189 -6.43 10.66 -10.85
C ARG A 189 -5.62 10.77 -12.13
N LYS A 190 -4.28 10.76 -12.04
CA LYS A 190 -3.42 10.89 -13.23
C LYS A 190 -3.51 9.70 -14.19
N PHE A 191 -3.90 8.51 -13.73
CA PHE A 191 -4.16 7.38 -14.63
C PHE A 191 -5.46 7.55 -15.43
N MET A 192 -6.40 8.42 -14.99
CA MET A 192 -7.60 8.70 -15.78
C MET A 192 -7.24 9.43 -17.07
N GLU A 193 -6.25 10.32 -17.03
CA GLU A 193 -5.72 11.05 -18.20
C GLU A 193 -5.11 10.12 -19.26
N LEU A 194 -4.75 8.88 -18.88
CA LEU A 194 -4.21 7.86 -19.78
C LEU A 194 -5.29 6.98 -20.44
N LEU A 195 -6.55 7.14 -20.07
CA LEU A 195 -7.67 6.40 -20.67
C LEU A 195 -8.24 7.07 -21.92
N ASP A 196 -7.91 8.36 -22.10
CA ASP A 196 -8.25 9.14 -23.28
C ASP A 196 -7.37 8.75 -24.50
#